data_AF-A0A9D7VFL1-F1
#
_entry.id   AF-A0A9D7VFL1-F1
#
_cell.length_a   1.000
_cell.length_b   1.000
_cell.length_c   1.000
_cell.angle_alpha   90.00
_cell.angle_beta   90.00
_cell.angle_gamma   90.00
#
_symmetry.space_group_name_H-M   'P 1'
#
loop_
_entity.id
_entity.type
_entity.pdbx_description
1 polymer ?
#
loop_
_entity_poly.entity_id
_entity_poly.type
_entity_poly.pdbx_seq_one_letter_code
_entity_poly.pdbx_strand_id
1 'polypeptide(L)' 'MVQEIRQNEPQYICIIPVDKITANQDEEIMSFGISADEAKNQGEKLLASTYGCNQSQVWELMQQARIETIAQWCAPK' A
#
# COMPACT_ATOMS: atom_id res chain seq x y z
N MET A 1 24.93 -2.80 18.88
CA MET A 1 24.90 -3.21 17.46
C MET A 1 23.72 -2.50 16.82
N VAL A 2 23.96 -1.48 16.00
CA VAL A 2 22.88 -0.77 15.28
C VAL A 2 22.60 -1.55 13.99
N GLN A 3 21.34 -1.90 13.77
CA GLN A 3 20.86 -2.52 12.54
C GLN A 3 20.60 -1.41 11.51
N GLU A 4 21.18 -1.54 10.32
CA GLU A 4 20.96 -0.57 9.24
C GLU A 4 19.78 -1.00 8.38
N ILE A 5 18.94 -0.03 8.03
CA ILE A 5 17.80 -0.22 7.14
C ILE A 5 18.32 -0.57 5.75
N ARG A 6 17.89 -1.69 5.16
CA ARG A 6 18.18 -1.99 3.75
C ARG A 6 17.49 -0.93 2.89
N GLN A 7 18.28 -0.02 2.33
CA GLN A 7 17.79 1.18 1.63
C GLN A 7 16.94 0.90 0.38
N ASN A 8 16.92 -0.34 -0.12
CA ASN A 8 16.19 -0.75 -1.33
C ASN A 8 15.10 -1.79 -1.10
N GLU A 9 14.72 -2.07 0.16
CA GLU A 9 13.57 -2.93 0.45
C GLU A 9 12.32 -2.08 0.75
N PRO A 10 11.10 -2.59 0.49
CA PRO A 10 9.89 -1.89 0.87
C PRO A 10 9.88 -1.63 2.38
N GLN A 11 9.59 -0.40 2.77
CA GLN A 11 9.49 0.01 4.17
C GLN A 11 8.07 0.40 4.54
N TYR A 12 7.22 0.60 3.54
CA TYR A 12 5.84 1.05 3.69
C TYR A 12 4.89 0.12 2.94
N ILE A 13 3.74 -0.12 3.57
CA ILE A 13 2.58 -0.76 2.97
C ILE A 13 1.49 0.30 2.87
N CYS A 14 0.90 0.44 1.70
CA CYS A 14 -0.36 1.14 1.52
C CYS A 14 -1.47 0.10 1.39
N ILE A 15 -2.36 0.11 2.38
CA ILE A 15 -3.50 -0.80 2.48
C ILE A 15 -4.76 0.00 2.13
N ILE A 16 -5.49 -0.47 1.12
CA ILE A 16 -6.63 0.22 0.56
C ILE A 16 -7.85 -0.70 0.68
N PRO A 17 -8.85 -0.36 1.51
CA PRO A 17 -10.09 -1.12 1.53
C PRO A 17 -10.85 -0.94 0.20
N VAL A 18 -11.32 -2.03 -0.38
CA VAL A 18 -12.08 -2.03 -1.65
C VAL A 18 -13.52 -2.49 -1.50
N ASP A 19 -14.01 -2.55 -0.25
CA ASP A 19 -15.37 -2.91 0.11
C ASP A 19 -16.43 -2.10 -0.66
N LYS A 20 -16.17 -0.80 -0.90
CA LYS A 20 -17.08 0.07 -1.66
C LYS A 20 -17.26 -0.32 -3.12
N ILE A 21 -16.30 -1.02 -3.72
CA ILE A 21 -16.33 -1.40 -5.14
C ILE A 21 -16.63 -2.89 -5.34
N THR A 22 -16.22 -3.76 -4.42
CA THR A 22 -16.43 -5.21 -4.54
C THR A 22 -17.61 -5.73 -3.71
N ALA A 23 -18.20 -4.88 -2.86
CA ALA A 23 -19.19 -5.27 -1.85
C ALA A 23 -18.71 -6.36 -0.88
N ASN A 24 -17.39 -6.56 -0.79
CA ASN A 24 -16.74 -7.51 0.10
C ASN A 24 -15.95 -6.76 1.18
N GLN A 25 -16.44 -6.82 2.42
CA GLN A 25 -15.88 -6.06 3.54
C GLN A 25 -14.49 -6.53 3.97
N ASP A 26 -14.11 -7.75 3.59
CA ASP A 26 -12.82 -8.33 3.94
C ASP A 26 -11.75 -8.13 2.84
N GLU A 27 -12.11 -7.50 1.72
CA GLU A 27 -11.19 -7.32 0.60
C GLU A 27 -10.39 -6.01 0.71
N GLU A 28 -9.06 -6.15 0.75
CA GLU A 28 -8.11 -5.03 0.80
C GLU A 28 -7.02 -5.22 -0.27
N ILE A 29 -6.63 -4.14 -0.93
CA ILE A 29 -5.42 -4.11 -1.75
C ILE A 29 -4.25 -3.69 -0.88
N MET A 30 -3.14 -4.40 -0.98
CA MET A 30 -1.88 -4.01 -0.36
C MET A 30 -0.84 -3.71 -1.43
N SER A 31 -0.18 -2.57 -1.29
CA SER A 31 0.91 -2.13 -2.16
C SER A 31 2.12 -1.73 -1.35
N PHE A 32 3.30 -1.98 -1.88
CA PHE A 32 4.56 -1.88 -1.14
C PHE A 32 5.47 -0.84 -1.80
N GLY A 33 6.17 -0.06 -0.99
CA GLY A 33 7.11 0.95 -1.47
C GLY A 33 8.24 1.22 -0.48
N ILE A 34 9.37 1.71 -1.00
CA ILE A 34 10.51 2.18 -0.19
C ILE A 34 10.12 3.46 0.56
N SER A 35 9.18 4.22 0.01
CA SER A 35 8.54 5.37 0.67
C SER A 35 7.02 5.23 0.71
N ALA A 36 6.37 5.99 1.59
CA ALA A 36 4.91 6.07 1.66
C ALA A 36 4.30 6.57 0.33
N ASP A 37 4.96 7.50 -0.35
CA ASP A 37 4.52 8.03 -1.65
C ASP A 37 4.60 6.97 -2.76
N GLU A 38 5.69 6.21 -2.78
CA GLU A 38 5.83 5.09 -3.71
C GLU A 38 4.77 4.01 -3.47
N ALA A 39 4.53 3.64 -2.22
CA ALA A 39 3.47 2.68 -1.88
C ALA A 39 2.09 3.17 -2.36
N LYS A 40 1.76 4.44 -2.12
CA LYS A 40 0.51 5.05 -2.61
C LYS A 40 0.39 5.01 -4.13
N ASN A 41 1.43 5.44 -4.84
CA ASN A 41 1.45 5.44 -6.31
C ASN A 41 1.27 4.02 -6.90
N GLN A 42 1.84 3.00 -6.25
CA GLN A 42 1.62 1.61 -6.64
C GLN A 42 0.18 1.17 -6.36
N GLY A 43 -0.39 1.56 -5.22
CA GLY A 43 -1.79 1.32 -4.86
C GLY A 43 -2.79 1.92 -5.87
N GLU A 44 -2.57 3.16 -6.30
CA GLU A 44 -3.40 3.83 -7.32
C GLU A 44 -3.38 3.09 -8.65
N LYS A 45 -2.18 2.66 -9.10
CA LYS A 45 -2.04 1.87 -10.33
C LYS A 45 -2.74 0.52 -10.22
N LEU A 46 -2.65 -0.14 -9.06
CA LEU A 46 -3.32 -1.41 -8.82
C LEU A 46 -4.85 -1.27 -8.83
N LEU A 47 -5.39 -0.21 -8.22
CA LEU A 47 -6.82 0.10 -8.27
C LEU A 47 -7.31 0.28 -9.71
N ALA A 48 -6.59 1.08 -10.50
CA ALA A 48 -6.93 1.31 -11.89
C ALA A 48 -6.78 0.05 -12.76
N SER A 49 -5.73 -0.74 -12.56
CA SER A 49 -5.44 -1.92 -13.38
C SER A 49 -6.29 -3.13 -13.02
N THR A 50 -6.60 -3.34 -11.74
CA THR A 50 -7.29 -4.56 -11.26
C THR A 50 -8.79 -4.39 -11.27
N TYR A 51 -9.27 -3.22 -10.82
CA TYR A 51 -10.70 -2.96 -10.66
C TYR A 51 -11.25 -1.96 -11.69
N GLY A 52 -10.39 -1.42 -12.57
CA GLY A 52 -10.82 -0.46 -13.59
C GLY A 52 -11.29 0.87 -13.01
N CYS A 53 -10.87 1.21 -11.78
CA CYS A 53 -11.32 2.42 -11.10
C CYS A 53 -10.96 3.68 -11.89
N ASN A 54 -11.89 4.62 -11.97
CA ASN A 54 -11.65 5.95 -12.50
C ASN A 54 -10.93 6.84 -11.47
N GLN A 55 -10.45 8.01 -11.90
CA GLN A 55 -9.64 8.89 -11.04
C GLN A 55 -10.38 9.35 -9.77
N SER A 56 -11.70 9.61 -9.86
CA SER A 56 -12.51 9.99 -8.71
C SER A 56 -12.66 8.83 -7.70
N GLN A 57 -12.91 7.62 -8.18
CA GLN A 57 -13.00 6.42 -7.34
C GLN A 57 -11.66 6.10 -6.67
N VAL A 58 -10.56 6.19 -7.42
CA VAL A 58 -9.21 6.03 -6.88
C VAL A 58 -8.99 7.05 -5.76
N TRP A 59 -9.32 8.32 -5.98
CA TRP A 59 -9.21 9.35 -4.96
C TRP A 59 -10.02 9.02 -3.69
N GLU A 60 -11.28 8.59 -3.84
CA GLU A 60 -12.15 8.22 -2.70
C GLU A 60 -11.62 7.02 -1.91
N LEU A 61 -11.07 6.01 -2.59
CA LEU A 61 -10.47 4.83 -1.96
C LEU A 61 -9.15 5.19 -1.27
N MET A 62 -8.34 6.03 -1.89
CA MET A 62 -7.07 6.51 -1.32
C MET A 62 -7.25 7.38 -0.08
N GLN A 63 -8.37 8.09 0.08
CA GLN A 63 -8.70 8.79 1.33
C GLN A 63 -8.94 7.84 2.51
N GLN A 64 -9.34 6.60 2.22
CA GLN A 64 -9.55 5.55 3.23
C GLN A 64 -8.34 4.64 3.38
N ALA A 65 -7.32 4.82 2.54
CA ALA A 65 -6.11 4.02 2.60
C ALA A 65 -5.31 4.31 3.87
N ARG A 66 -4.83 3.25 4.51
CA ARG A 66 -3.90 3.34 5.64
C ARG A 66 -2.48 3.07 5.15
N ILE A 67 -1.52 3.82 5.69
CA ILE A 67 -0.10 3.60 5.47
C ILE A 67 0.46 2.97 6.74
N GLU A 68 1.05 1.80 6.59
CA GLU A 68 1.73 1.09 7.67
C GLU A 68 3.21 0.96 7.35
N THR A 69 4.04 1.04 8.38
CA THR A 69 5.47 0.75 8.26
C THR A 69 5.68 -0.74 8.38
N ILE A 70 6.44 -1.34 7.47
CA ILE A 70 6.87 -2.74 7.61
C ILE A 70 7.81 -2.79 8.80
N ALA A 71 7.42 -3.53 9.84
CA ALA A 71 8.32 -3.84 10.95
C ALA A 71 9.57 -4.50 10.36
N GLN A 72 10.72 -3.85 10.54
CA GLN A 72 11.99 -4.35 10.01
C GLN A 72 12.20 -5.78 10.50
N TRP A 73 12.34 -6.71 9.55
CA TRP A 73 12.87 -8.02 9.89
C TRP A 73 14.32 -7.83 10.31
N CYS A 74 14.56 -7.93 11.62
CA CYS A 74 15.88 -7.97 12.21
C CYS A 74 16.67 -9.15 11.62
N ALA A 75 17.40 -8.95 10.52
CA ALA A 75 18.32 -9.97 10.04
C ALA A 75 19.58 -9.98 10.94
N PRO A 76 19.96 -11.12 11.54
CA PRO A 76 21.21 -11.21 12.26
C PRO A 76 22.39 -11.02 11.29
N LYS A 77 23.46 -10.39 11.80
CA LYS A 77 24.72 -10.19 11.06
C LYS A 77 25.37 -11.49 10.63
#